data_AF-A0A431ULV1-F1
#
_entry.id   AF-A0A431ULV1-F1
#
_cell.length_a   1.000
_cell.length_b   1.000
_cell.length_c   1.000
_cell.angle_alpha   90.00
_cell.angle_beta   90.00
_cell.angle_gamma   90.00
#
_symmetry.space_group_name_H-M   'P 1'
#
loop_
_entity.id
_entity.type
_entity.pdbx_description
1 polymer ?
#
loop_
_entity_poly.entity_id
_entity_poly.type
_entity_poly.pdbx_seq_one_letter_code
_entity_poly.pdbx_strand_id
1 'polypeptide(L)'
;MSPFINTAWPRFFTVALPIAVFAVFLSNSIDASPNGWLMQATLLLVPFSTLVFLGLGWQRLRKAHAEYPILKSEPQRMLTALIGNVKVTALWFGLTVIGMFALMLAWVLLRTSGG
;
A
#
# COMPACT_ATOMS: atom_id res chain seq x y z
N MET A 1 7.70 15.97 27.15
CA MET A 1 7.05 15.34 25.97
C MET A 1 6.50 13.98 26.38
N SER A 2 5.35 13.54 25.83
CA SER A 2 4.80 12.21 26.14
C SER A 2 5.78 11.09 25.72
N PRO A 3 5.99 10.06 26.56
CA PRO A 3 6.84 8.91 26.25
C PRO A 3 6.20 7.95 25.25
N PHE A 4 4.90 8.10 25.00
CA PHE A 4 4.10 7.25 24.14
C PHE A 4 4.14 7.67 22.67
N ILE A 5 3.97 6.71 21.76
CA ILE A 5 3.84 7.00 20.33
C ILE A 5 2.57 7.83 20.05
N ASN A 6 2.62 8.69 19.03
CA ASN A 6 1.45 9.45 18.59
C ASN A 6 0.76 8.70 17.44
N THR A 7 -0.43 8.16 17.70
CA THR A 7 -1.21 7.36 16.74
C THR A 7 -2.34 8.15 16.07
N ALA A 8 -2.34 9.47 16.20
CA ALA A 8 -3.33 10.33 15.54
C ALA A 8 -3.24 10.23 14.01
N TRP A 9 -4.38 10.31 13.33
CA TRP A 9 -4.47 10.23 11.86
C TRP A 9 -3.53 11.17 11.09
N PRO A 10 -3.25 12.42 11.54
CA PRO A 10 -2.27 13.26 10.85
C PRO A 10 -0.88 12.62 10.68
N ARG A 11 -0.45 11.77 11.63
CA ARG A 11 0.82 11.03 11.55
C ARG A 11 0.81 9.90 10.53
N PHE A 12 -0.36 9.31 10.27
CA PHE A 12 -0.51 8.37 9.15
C PHE A 12 -0.36 9.10 7.82
N PHE A 13 -1.00 10.27 7.68
CA PHE A 13 -1.01 11.03 6.44
C PHE A 13 0.37 11.58 6.04
N THR A 14 1.32 11.77 6.97
CA THR A 14 2.70 12.13 6.60
C THR A 14 3.39 11.08 5.74
N VAL A 15 2.97 9.82 5.79
CA VAL A 15 3.49 8.72 4.95
C VAL A 15 2.52 8.40 3.82
N ALA A 16 1.21 8.37 4.09
CA ALA A 16 0.21 8.01 3.08
C ALA A 16 0.08 9.04 1.95
N LEU A 17 0.17 10.34 2.25
CA LEU A 17 0.02 11.39 1.24
C LEU A 17 1.12 11.35 0.17
N PRO A 18 2.43 11.24 0.49
CA PRO A 18 3.47 11.07 -0.51
C PRO A 18 3.23 9.88 -1.46
N ILE A 19 2.75 8.75 -0.93
CA ILE A 19 2.44 7.56 -1.74
C ILE A 19 1.24 7.82 -2.66
N ALA A 20 0.20 8.49 -2.15
CA ALA A 20 -0.98 8.84 -2.94
C ALA A 20 -0.64 9.85 -4.06
N VAL A 21 0.17 10.85 -3.76
CA VAL A 21 0.67 11.81 -4.75
C VAL A 21 1.49 11.09 -5.82
N PHE A 22 2.38 10.19 -5.42
CA PHE A 22 3.14 9.36 -6.36
C PHE A 22 2.24 8.51 -7.26
N ALA A 23 1.18 7.92 -6.72
CA ALA A 23 0.19 7.18 -7.50
C ALA A 23 -0.50 8.06 -8.56
N VAL A 24 -0.87 9.30 -8.20
CA VAL A 24 -1.44 10.26 -9.14
C VAL A 24 -0.46 10.60 -10.26
N PHE A 25 0.83 10.81 -9.94
CA PHE A 25 1.86 11.02 -10.96
C PHE A 25 1.99 9.84 -11.92
N LEU A 26 2.01 8.60 -11.41
CA LEU A 26 2.05 7.38 -12.23
C LEU A 26 0.81 7.25 -13.13
N SER A 27 -0.36 7.62 -12.60
CA SER A 27 -1.60 7.61 -13.38
C SER A 27 -1.55 8.59 -14.54
N ASN A 28 -1.00 9.78 -14.31
CA ASN A 28 -0.93 10.85 -15.30
C ASN A 28 0.16 10.63 -16.37
N SER A 29 1.06 9.68 -16.18
CA SER A 29 2.12 9.37 -17.17
C SER A 29 1.68 8.39 -18.26
N ILE A 30 0.42 7.95 -18.28
CA ILE A 30 -0.07 6.94 -19.21
C ILE A 30 -0.95 7.59 -20.28
N ASP A 31 -0.61 7.32 -21.54
CA ASP A 31 -1.36 7.78 -22.69
C ASP A 31 -2.75 7.13 -22.77
N ALA A 32 -3.72 7.88 -23.31
CA ALA A 32 -5.10 7.45 -23.53
C ALA A 32 -5.23 6.46 -24.72
N SER A 33 -4.48 5.36 -24.69
CA SER A 33 -4.59 4.27 -25.66
C SER A 33 -5.76 3.32 -25.30
N PRO A 34 -6.34 2.59 -26.27
CA PRO A 34 -7.50 1.71 -26.04
C PRO A 34 -7.32 0.70 -24.89
N ASN A 35 -6.08 0.24 -24.65
CA ASN A 35 -5.71 -0.67 -23.56
C ASN A 35 -4.79 -0.02 -22.51
N GLY A 36 -4.64 1.31 -22.52
CA GLY A 36 -3.78 2.05 -21.60
C GLY A 36 -4.18 1.88 -20.14
N TRP A 37 -5.46 1.65 -19.88
CA TRP A 37 -6.01 1.39 -18.55
C TRP A 37 -5.39 0.15 -17.88
N LEU A 38 -4.96 -0.87 -18.64
CA LEU A 38 -4.28 -2.05 -18.07
C LEU A 38 -2.90 -1.70 -17.52
N MET A 39 -2.15 -0.86 -18.24
CA MET A 39 -0.86 -0.37 -17.77
C MET A 39 -1.05 0.57 -16.57
N GLN A 40 -2.05 1.45 -16.63
CA GLN A 40 -2.43 2.31 -15.53
C GLN A 40 -2.79 1.50 -14.27
N ALA A 41 -3.63 0.46 -14.41
CA ALA A 41 -3.98 -0.44 -13.33
C ALA A 41 -2.75 -1.18 -12.78
N THR A 42 -1.84 -1.64 -13.65
CA THR A 42 -0.58 -2.29 -13.27
C THR A 42 0.27 -1.37 -12.40
N LEU A 43 0.46 -0.11 -12.82
CA LEU A 43 1.26 0.88 -12.11
C LEU A 43 0.61 1.33 -10.79
N LEU A 44 -0.72 1.39 -10.75
CA LEU A 44 -1.47 1.82 -9.57
C LEU A 44 -1.68 0.69 -8.55
N LEU A 45 -1.55 -0.57 -8.95
CA LEU A 45 -1.83 -1.71 -8.07
C LEU A 45 -0.93 -1.72 -6.83
N VAL A 46 0.36 -1.44 -7.00
CA VAL A 46 1.33 -1.38 -5.88
C VAL A 46 1.03 -0.25 -4.91
N PRO A 47 0.99 1.04 -5.32
CA PRO A 47 0.72 2.12 -4.37
C PRO A 47 -0.66 2.00 -3.73
N PHE A 48 -1.69 1.54 -4.47
CA PHE A 48 -3.00 1.27 -3.90
C PHE A 48 -2.95 0.17 -2.83
N SER A 49 -2.33 -0.97 -3.15
CA SER A 49 -2.17 -2.09 -2.20
C SER A 49 -1.40 -1.66 -0.95
N THR A 50 -0.32 -0.88 -1.10
CA THR A 50 0.45 -0.34 0.01
C THR A 50 -0.38 0.60 0.88
N LEU A 51 -1.19 1.49 0.30
CA LEU A 51 -2.05 2.40 1.05
C LEU A 51 -3.11 1.66 1.87
N VAL A 52 -3.76 0.66 1.26
CA VAL A 52 -4.74 -0.18 1.96
C VAL A 52 -4.07 -0.93 3.11
N PHE A 53 -2.92 -1.56 2.86
CA PHE A 53 -2.16 -2.28 3.87
C PHE A 53 -1.76 -1.36 5.05
N LEU A 54 -1.22 -0.17 4.75
CA LEU A 54 -0.84 0.81 5.76
C LEU A 54 -2.05 1.32 6.55
N GLY A 55 -3.20 1.54 5.90
CA GLY A 55 -4.43 1.98 6.58
C GLY A 55 -4.92 0.95 7.59
N LEU A 56 -4.98 -0.33 7.19
CA LEU A 56 -5.33 -1.43 8.09
C LEU A 56 -4.28 -1.61 9.19
N GLY A 57 -2.99 -1.51 8.85
CA GLY A 57 -1.89 -1.52 9.81
C GLY A 57 -2.01 -0.41 10.86
N TRP A 58 -2.36 0.80 10.44
CA TRP A 58 -2.55 1.94 11.34
C TRP A 58 -3.73 1.74 12.28
N GLN A 59 -4.84 1.16 11.79
CA GLN A 59 -5.97 0.80 12.64
C GLN A 59 -5.58 -0.24 13.70
N ARG A 60 -4.82 -1.28 13.32
CA ARG A 60 -4.30 -2.28 14.26
C ARG A 60 -3.37 -1.67 15.30
N LEU A 61 -2.46 -0.79 14.88
CA LEU A 61 -1.56 -0.07 15.78
C LEU A 61 -2.33 0.79 16.80
N ARG A 62 -3.34 1.52 16.34
CA ARG A 62 -4.21 2.34 17.21
C ARG A 62 -4.94 1.49 18.24
N LYS A 63 -5.48 0.34 17.83
CA LYS A 63 -6.16 -0.59 18.73
C LYS A 63 -5.18 -1.14 19.78
N ALA A 64 -4.02 -1.63 19.35
CA ALA A 64 -2.99 -2.15 20.26
C ALA A 64 -2.50 -1.08 21.24
N HIS A 65 -2.33 0.16 20.78
CA HIS A 65 -1.94 1.29 21.62
C HIS A 65 -3.02 1.68 22.64
N ALA A 66 -4.30 1.56 22.29
CA ALA A 66 -5.41 1.85 23.19
C ALA A 66 -5.55 0.77 24.29
N GLU A 67 -5.28 -0.50 23.97
CA GLU A 67 -5.27 -1.60 24.94
C GLU A 67 -4.06 -1.52 25.86
N TYR A 68 -2.85 -1.33 25.29
CA TYR A 68 -1.62 -1.18 26.05
C TYR A 68 -0.74 -0.08 25.42
N PRO A 69 -0.60 1.09 26.09
CA PRO A 69 0.16 2.21 25.56
C PRO A 69 1.59 1.83 25.18
N ILE A 70 1.92 2.03 23.90
CA ILE A 70 3.22 1.69 23.31
C ILE A 70 4.19 2.86 23.50
N LEU A 71 5.38 2.58 24.02
CA LEU A 71 6.44 3.56 24.23
C LEU A 71 7.21 3.83 22.93
N LYS A 72 7.75 5.04 22.78
CA LYS A 72 8.63 5.38 21.65
C LYS A 72 9.92 4.55 21.62
N SER A 73 10.36 4.04 22.77
CA SER A 73 11.51 3.16 22.92
C SER A 73 11.23 1.71 22.50
N GLU A 74 9.99 1.37 22.12
CA GLU A 74 9.59 0.01 21.72
C GLU A 74 9.27 -0.09 20.21
N PRO A 75 10.24 0.20 19.30
CA PRO A 75 9.98 0.22 17.87
C PRO A 75 9.54 -1.15 17.34
N GLN A 76 10.03 -2.24 17.94
CA GLN A 76 9.64 -3.60 17.56
C GLN A 76 8.15 -3.84 17.82
N ARG A 77 7.63 -3.43 18.97
CA ARG A 77 6.21 -3.58 19.31
C ARG A 77 5.32 -2.75 18.39
N MET A 78 5.76 -1.54 18.06
CA MET A 78 5.08 -0.69 17.08
C MET A 78 5.03 -1.37 15.70
N LEU A 79 6.16 -1.91 15.22
CA LEU A 79 6.25 -2.60 13.92
C LEU A 79 5.40 -3.86 13.89
N THR A 80 5.44 -4.69 14.94
CA THR A 80 4.60 -5.89 15.04
C THR A 80 3.12 -5.55 14.99
N ALA A 81 2.68 -4.48 15.66
CA ALA A 81 1.29 -4.04 15.61
C ALA A 81 0.89 -3.47 14.23
N LEU A 82 1.81 -2.78 13.55
CA LEU A 82 1.58 -2.21 12.22
C LEU A 82 1.49 -3.31 11.13
N ILE A 83 2.44 -4.25 11.14
CA ILE A 83 2.53 -5.36 10.17
C ILE A 83 1.48 -6.45 10.47
N GLY A 84 1.27 -6.75 11.76
CA GLY A 84 0.42 -7.84 12.21
C GLY A 84 0.99 -9.20 11.80
N ASN A 85 0.11 -10.10 11.34
CA ASN A 85 0.53 -11.45 10.94
C ASN A 85 1.37 -11.40 9.64
N VAL A 86 2.62 -11.84 9.75
CA VAL A 86 3.59 -11.86 8.63
C VAL A 86 3.12 -12.75 7.49
N LYS A 87 2.44 -13.87 7.75
CA LYS A 87 1.93 -14.76 6.69
C LYS A 87 0.84 -14.08 5.87
N VAL A 88 -0.08 -13.37 6.54
CA VAL A 88 -1.13 -12.59 5.87
C VAL A 88 -0.52 -11.45 5.07
N THR A 89 0.51 -10.80 5.61
CA THR A 89 1.25 -9.74 4.92
C THR A 89 1.95 -10.25 3.67
N ALA A 90 2.67 -11.38 3.78
CA ALA A 90 3.33 -12.02 2.66
C ALA A 90 2.33 -12.44 1.58
N LEU A 91 1.18 -12.99 1.98
CA LEU A 91 0.09 -13.33 1.06
C LEU A 91 -0.46 -12.08 0.36
N TRP A 92 -0.70 -11.00 1.10
CA TRP A 92 -1.22 -9.73 0.57
C TRP A 92 -0.32 -9.16 -0.53
N PHE A 93 0.97 -9.03 -0.26
CA PHE A 93 1.92 -8.53 -1.25
C PHE A 93 2.21 -9.55 -2.35
N GLY A 94 2.20 -10.85 -2.05
CA GLY A 94 2.29 -11.90 -3.06
C GLY A 94 1.15 -11.81 -4.08
N LEU A 95 -0.09 -11.63 -3.63
CA LEU A 95 -1.26 -11.41 -4.50
C LEU A 95 -1.13 -10.12 -5.32
N THR A 96 -0.57 -9.06 -4.73
CA THR A 96 -0.31 -7.80 -5.43
C THR A 96 0.66 -8.02 -6.59
N VAL A 97 1.76 -8.75 -6.36
CA VAL A 97 2.75 -9.07 -7.40
C VAL A 97 2.15 -9.95 -8.49
N ILE A 98 1.40 -11.00 -8.12
CA ILE A 98 0.71 -11.88 -9.09
C ILE A 98 -0.28 -11.07 -9.95
N GLY A 99 -1.07 -10.19 -9.32
CA GLY A 99 -2.01 -9.32 -10.04
C GLY A 99 -1.31 -8.39 -11.03
N MET A 100 -0.15 -7.85 -10.65
CA MET A 100 0.67 -7.00 -11.52
C MET A 100 1.15 -7.77 -12.76
N PHE A 101 1.66 -8.99 -12.58
CA PHE A 101 2.07 -9.85 -13.69
C PHE A 101 0.90 -10.23 -14.60
N ALA A 102 -0.27 -10.55 -14.03
CA ALA A 102 -1.45 -10.89 -14.79
C ALA A 102 -1.93 -9.71 -15.66
N LEU A 103 -1.97 -8.49 -15.10
CA LEU A 103 -2.35 -7.28 -15.85
C LEU A 103 -1.34 -6.95 -16.95
N MET A 104 -0.05 -7.06 -16.66
CA MET A 104 1.01 -6.83 -17.64
C MET A 104 0.94 -7.86 -18.78
N LEU A 105 0.73 -9.15 -18.46
CA LEU A 105 0.56 -10.20 -19.47
C LEU A 105 -0.67 -9.94 -20.34
N ALA A 106 -1.80 -9.58 -19.73
CA ALA A 106 -3.02 -9.23 -20.47
C ALA A 106 -2.78 -8.05 -21.41
N TRP A 107 -2.07 -7.01 -20.96
CA TRP A 107 -1.72 -5.87 -21.81
C TRP A 107 -0.85 -6.27 -23.00
N VAL A 108 0.18 -7.10 -22.76
CA VAL A 108 1.06 -7.61 -23.84
C VAL A 108 0.25 -8.41 -24.85
N LEU A 109 -0.54 -9.38 -24.40
CA LEU A 109 -1.32 -10.26 -25.27
C LEU A 109 -2.28 -9.47 -26.16
N LEU A 110 -3.02 -8.52 -25.57
CA LEU A 110 -3.97 -7.66 -26.31
C LEU A 110 -3.27 -6.70 -27.27
N ARG A 111 -2.05 -6.26 -26.96
CA ARG A 111 -1.25 -5.44 -27.87
C ARG A 111 -0.74 -6.25 -29.06
N THR A 112 -0.34 -7.51 -28.84
CA THR A 112 0.17 -8.40 -29.90
C THR A 112 -0.91 -9.03 -30.77
N SER A 113 -2.15 -9.18 -30.27
CA SER A 113 -3.25 -9.78 -31.03
C SER A 113 -3.99 -8.81 -31.95
N GLY A 114 -3.79 -7.50 -31.77
CA GLY A 114 -4.49 -6.43 -32.49
C GLY A 114 -3.63 -5.63 -33.47
N GLY A 115 -2.37 -6.02 -33.69
CA GLY A 115 -1.46 -5.45 -34.69
C GLY A 115 -1.08 -6.49 -35.72
#